data_AF-A0A7Z9WUJ1-F1
#
_entry.id   AF-A0A7Z9WUJ1-F1
#
_cell.length_a   1.000
_cell.length_b   1.000
_cell.length_c   1.000
_cell.angle_alpha   90.00
_cell.angle_beta   90.00
_cell.angle_gamma   90.00
#
_symmetry.space_group_name_H-M   'P 1'
#
loop_
_entity.id
_entity.type
_entity.pdbx_description
1 polymer ?
#
loop_
_entity_poly.entity_id
_entity_poly.type
_entity_poly.pdbx_seq_one_letter_code
_entity_poly.pdbx_strand_id
1 'polypeptide(L)'
;MRRKIDCIFYYRLKCPYCERFDSYVLEPLELEGYIRVRRICVDLFADHPLLKINKWISENLGMNGDYIVPLLIVNQGRKEKIGKIVFGIYTSKEEIYPFEKEVAIMAKSFIDYLCSELKISKSTLLEHPLIRKAYYGLK
;
A
#
# COMPACT_ATOMS: atom_id res chain seq x y z
N MET A 1 -1.28 -14.57 -20.42
CA MET A 1 -1.81 -13.87 -19.23
C MET A 1 -0.63 -13.34 -18.42
N ARG A 2 -0.56 -12.01 -18.16
CA ARG A 2 0.50 -11.46 -17.28
C ARG A 2 0.28 -11.96 -15.84
N ARG A 3 1.36 -12.29 -15.14
CA ARG A 3 1.33 -12.66 -13.72
C ARG A 3 0.85 -11.45 -12.91
N LYS A 4 -0.22 -11.61 -12.14
CA LYS A 4 -0.71 -10.59 -11.22
C LYS A 4 0.11 -10.62 -9.93
N ILE A 5 0.32 -9.45 -9.34
CA ILE A 5 0.94 -9.32 -8.02
C ILE A 5 -0.16 -9.29 -6.96
N ASP A 6 -0.13 -10.24 -6.03
CA ASP A 6 -1.08 -10.30 -4.92
C ASP A 6 -0.63 -9.40 -3.77
N CYS A 7 -1.51 -8.51 -3.33
CA CYS A 7 -1.27 -7.52 -2.30
C CYS A 7 -2.24 -7.69 -1.12
N ILE A 8 -1.81 -7.31 0.07
CA ILE A 8 -2.65 -7.12 1.24
C ILE A 8 -2.52 -5.67 1.69
N PHE A 9 -3.63 -4.95 1.73
CA PHE A 9 -3.69 -3.55 2.13
C PHE A 9 -4.45 -3.40 3.46
N TYR A 10 -3.76 -2.96 4.50
CA TYR A 10 -4.38 -2.66 5.80
C TYR A 10 -4.71 -1.17 5.88
N TYR A 11 -5.94 -0.87 6.28
CA TYR A 11 -6.46 0.49 6.39
C TYR A 11 -7.32 0.68 7.64
N ARG A 12 -7.60 1.95 7.99
CA ARG A 12 -8.60 2.37 8.97
C ARG A 12 -9.71 3.17 8.33
N LEU A 13 -10.89 3.17 8.95
CA LEU A 13 -11.99 4.05 8.60
C LEU A 13 -11.56 5.52 8.81
N LYS A 14 -12.05 6.41 7.95
CA LYS A 14 -11.75 7.86 8.00
C LYS A 14 -10.24 8.19 7.93
N CYS A 15 -9.44 7.29 7.36
CA CYS A 15 -8.03 7.53 7.06
C CYS A 15 -7.89 8.13 5.64
N PRO A 16 -7.64 9.44 5.48
CA PRO A 16 -7.59 10.08 4.16
C PRO A 16 -6.43 9.57 3.30
N TYR A 17 -5.30 9.18 3.92
CA TYR A 17 -4.17 8.57 3.24
C TYR A 17 -4.54 7.20 2.64
N CYS A 18 -5.30 6.42 3.41
CA CYS A 18 -5.72 5.08 3.01
C CYS A 18 -6.71 5.15 1.84
N GLU A 19 -7.71 6.05 1.94
CA GLU A 19 -8.72 6.25 0.91
C GLU A 19 -8.12 6.77 -0.41
N ARG A 20 -7.22 7.76 -0.34
CA ARG A 20 -6.58 8.32 -1.53
C ARG A 20 -5.62 7.34 -2.19
N PHE A 21 -4.86 6.59 -1.38
CA PHE A 21 -3.96 5.59 -1.94
C PHE A 21 -4.74 4.46 -2.62
N ASP A 22 -5.84 4.00 -2.00
CA ASP A 22 -6.69 2.96 -2.60
C ASP A 22 -7.32 3.44 -3.91
N SER A 23 -8.02 4.57 -3.89
CA SER A 23 -8.74 5.12 -5.05
C SER A 23 -7.85 5.58 -6.19
N TYR A 24 -6.67 6.13 -5.90
CA TYR A 24 -5.80 6.68 -6.97
C TYR A 24 -4.73 5.71 -7.46
N VAL A 25 -4.40 4.67 -6.68
CA VAL A 25 -3.31 3.75 -7.01
C VAL A 25 -3.80 2.30 -7.09
N LEU A 26 -4.37 1.76 -6.01
CA LEU A 26 -4.69 0.34 -5.93
C LEU A 26 -5.86 -0.06 -6.85
N GLU A 27 -6.97 0.68 -6.80
CA GLU A 27 -8.15 0.41 -7.64
C GLU A 27 -7.81 0.50 -9.14
N PRO A 28 -7.15 1.56 -9.65
CA PRO A 28 -6.71 1.60 -11.05
C PRO A 28 -5.82 0.42 -11.45
N LEU A 29 -4.82 0.08 -10.63
CA LEU A 29 -3.90 -1.02 -10.95
C LEU A 29 -4.58 -2.40 -10.92
N GLU A 30 -5.59 -2.57 -10.06
CA GLU A 30 -6.38 -3.79 -9.97
C GLU A 30 -7.33 -3.93 -11.19
N LEU A 31 -7.96 -2.84 -11.62
CA LEU A 31 -8.80 -2.78 -12.83
C LEU A 31 -8.01 -3.09 -14.10
N GLU A 32 -6.81 -2.51 -14.23
CA GLU A 32 -5.87 -2.79 -15.32
C GLU A 32 -5.23 -4.19 -15.24
N GLY A 33 -5.51 -4.93 -14.16
CA GLY A 33 -5.10 -6.31 -14.00
C GLY A 33 -3.61 -6.50 -13.67
N TYR A 34 -2.91 -5.47 -13.21
CA TYR A 34 -1.52 -5.57 -12.74
C TYR A 34 -1.43 -6.25 -11.38
N ILE A 35 -2.40 -5.99 -10.51
CA ILE A 35 -2.41 -6.46 -9.12
C ILE A 35 -3.75 -7.10 -8.74
N ARG A 36 -3.76 -7.76 -7.59
CA ARG A 36 -4.96 -8.18 -6.87
C ARG A 36 -4.81 -7.76 -5.42
N VAL A 37 -5.79 -7.07 -4.86
CA VAL A 37 -5.68 -6.45 -3.54
C VAL A 37 -6.69 -7.04 -2.57
N ARG A 38 -6.19 -7.60 -1.47
CA ARG A 38 -7.01 -7.92 -0.30
C ARG A 38 -6.99 -6.74 0.66
N ARG A 39 -8.11 -6.03 0.77
CA ARG A 39 -8.30 -4.88 1.69
C ARG A 39 -8.75 -5.39 3.07
N ILE A 40 -8.09 -4.97 4.14
CA ILE A 40 -8.38 -5.36 5.53
C ILE A 40 -8.51 -4.11 6.40
N CYS A 41 -9.71 -3.89 6.95
CA CYS A 41 -9.96 -2.78 7.87
C CYS A 41 -9.56 -3.17 9.31
N VAL A 42 -8.58 -2.51 9.90
CA VAL A 42 -8.14 -2.87 11.26
C VAL A 42 -9.17 -2.49 12.34
N ASP A 43 -10.05 -1.52 12.07
CA ASP A 43 -11.10 -1.11 13.00
C ASP A 43 -12.25 -2.13 13.11
N LEU A 44 -12.44 -2.98 12.09
CA LEU A 44 -13.55 -3.95 12.03
C LEU A 44 -13.16 -5.35 12.49
N PHE A 45 -11.87 -5.63 12.68
CA PHE A 45 -11.34 -6.99 12.82
C PHE A 45 -10.44 -7.17 14.07
N ALA A 46 -10.84 -6.62 15.22
CA ALA A 46 -10.10 -6.79 16.48
C ALA A 46 -9.75 -8.27 16.73
N ASP A 47 -8.46 -8.55 16.98
CA ASP A 47 -7.89 -9.89 17.24
C ASP A 47 -8.10 -10.95 16.15
N HIS A 48 -8.46 -10.55 14.92
CA HIS A 48 -8.65 -11.49 13.83
C HIS A 48 -7.30 -12.05 13.31
N PRO A 49 -7.23 -13.34 12.89
CA PRO A 49 -5.99 -13.94 12.36
C PRO A 49 -5.34 -13.18 11.21
N LEU A 50 -6.14 -12.41 10.46
CA LEU A 50 -5.66 -11.57 9.37
C LEU A 50 -4.83 -10.37 9.84
N LEU A 51 -4.98 -9.93 11.10
CA LEU A 51 -4.21 -8.83 11.66
C LEU A 51 -2.89 -9.27 12.29
N LYS A 52 -2.64 -10.59 12.44
CA LYS A 52 -1.42 -11.12 13.08
C LYS A 52 -0.14 -10.62 12.43
N ILE A 53 -0.11 -10.52 11.10
CA ILE A 53 1.06 -10.01 10.37
C ILE A 53 1.27 -8.53 10.68
N ASN A 54 0.22 -7.71 10.63
CA ASN A 54 0.31 -6.28 10.94
C ASN A 54 0.78 -6.05 12.38
N LYS A 55 0.20 -6.78 13.33
CA LYS A 55 0.59 -6.74 14.76
C LYS A 55 2.04 -7.14 14.97
N TRP A 56 2.50 -8.22 14.31
CA TRP A 56 3.89 -8.63 14.36
C TRP A 56 4.84 -7.53 13.82
N ILE A 57 4.48 -6.86 12.71
CA ILE A 57 5.28 -5.74 12.18
C ILE A 57 5.31 -4.58 13.20
N SER A 58 4.16 -4.21 13.75
CA SER A 58 4.03 -3.16 14.78
C SER A 58 4.92 -3.41 16.00
N GLU A 59 4.89 -4.63 16.53
CA GLU A 59 5.70 -5.04 17.68
C GLU A 59 7.20 -4.94 17.38
N ASN A 60 7.64 -5.38 16.19
CA ASN A 60 9.04 -5.29 15.77
C ASN A 60 9.52 -3.85 15.52
N LEU A 61 8.60 -2.92 15.27
CA LEU A 61 8.89 -1.49 15.11
C LEU A 61 8.74 -0.69 16.42
N GLY A 62 8.45 -1.34 17.55
CA GLY A 62 8.31 -0.68 18.85
C GLY A 62 7.02 0.14 19.00
N MET A 63 5.99 -0.12 18.20
CA MET A 63 4.74 0.65 18.18
C MET A 63 3.70 0.24 19.24
N ASN A 64 4.12 -0.46 20.30
CA ASN A 64 3.29 -0.84 21.45
C ASN A 64 1.90 -1.39 21.09
N GLY A 65 1.83 -2.26 20.07
CA GLY A 65 0.63 -3.05 19.76
C GLY A 65 -0.46 -2.33 18.98
N ASP A 66 -0.24 -1.09 18.52
CA ASP A 66 -1.18 -0.43 17.60
C ASP A 66 -0.97 -0.88 16.14
N TYR A 67 -2.02 -0.90 15.32
CA TYR A 67 -1.90 -1.38 13.94
C TYR A 67 -1.30 -0.32 13.01
N ILE A 68 -0.36 -0.72 12.15
CA ILE A 68 0.24 0.18 11.16
C ILE A 68 -0.73 0.34 9.99
N VAL A 69 -1.10 1.59 9.71
CA VAL A 69 -1.92 1.97 8.55
C VAL A 69 -1.49 3.32 7.98
N PRO A 70 -1.59 3.54 6.66
CA PRO A 70 -1.77 2.52 5.63
C PRO A 70 -0.53 1.60 5.55
N LEU A 71 -0.77 0.30 5.36
CA LEU A 71 0.30 -0.71 5.18
C LEU A 71 -0.01 -1.57 3.97
N LEU A 72 0.94 -1.67 3.03
CA LEU A 72 0.83 -2.55 1.87
C LEU A 72 1.91 -3.64 1.91
N ILE A 73 1.46 -4.88 1.87
CA ILE A 73 2.31 -6.07 1.80
C ILE A 73 2.08 -6.73 0.44
N VAL A 74 3.16 -7.06 -0.27
CA VAL A 74 3.12 -7.80 -1.53
C VAL A 74 3.58 -9.24 -1.34
N ASN A 75 2.74 -10.19 -1.73
CA ASN A 75 3.09 -11.60 -1.74
C ASN A 75 4.01 -11.92 -2.93
N GLN A 76 5.23 -12.36 -2.66
CA GLN A 76 6.21 -12.65 -3.72
C GLN A 76 6.06 -14.04 -4.36
N GLY A 77 5.20 -14.91 -3.82
CA GLY A 77 5.02 -16.28 -4.31
C GLY A 77 6.26 -17.17 -4.17
N ARG A 78 7.27 -16.76 -3.37
CA ARG A 78 8.55 -17.46 -3.18
C ARG A 78 8.67 -18.09 -1.80
N LYS A 79 7.70 -18.89 -1.33
CA LYS A 79 7.73 -19.58 -0.01
C LYS A 79 8.06 -18.72 1.23
N GLU A 80 8.15 -17.40 1.09
CA GLU A 80 8.42 -16.47 2.20
C GLU A 80 7.20 -16.42 3.13
N LYS A 81 7.46 -16.49 4.45
CA LYS A 81 6.39 -16.46 5.47
C LYS A 81 5.66 -15.12 5.53
N ILE A 82 6.28 -14.04 5.06
CA ILE A 82 5.76 -12.68 5.06
C ILE A 82 6.09 -12.08 3.69
N GLY A 83 5.11 -11.46 3.04
CA GLY A 83 5.36 -10.72 1.79
C GLY A 83 6.25 -9.49 2.01
N LYS A 84 6.74 -8.88 0.94
CA LYS A 84 7.54 -7.64 1.02
C LYS A 84 6.66 -6.48 1.44
N ILE A 85 7.05 -5.77 2.50
CA ILE A 85 6.44 -4.50 2.87
C ILE A 85 6.90 -3.45 1.86
N VAL A 86 5.96 -2.87 1.11
CA VAL A 86 6.27 -1.85 0.10
C VAL A 86 6.28 -0.46 0.72
N PHE A 87 5.39 -0.22 1.66
CA PHE A 87 5.38 0.94 2.53
C PHE A 87 4.57 0.64 3.79
N GLY A 88 4.92 1.32 4.88
CA GLY A 88 4.07 1.58 6.02
C GLY A 88 4.35 3.03 6.44
N ILE A 89 3.32 3.88 6.50
CA ILE A 89 3.53 5.24 7.01
C ILE A 89 3.68 5.15 8.53
N TYR A 90 4.90 5.42 9.00
CA TYR A 90 5.21 5.70 10.39
C TYR A 90 5.30 7.22 10.53
N THR A 91 4.16 7.89 10.65
CA THR A 91 4.21 9.30 11.06
C THR A 91 4.26 9.33 12.56
N SER A 92 5.42 9.68 13.13
CA SER A 92 5.41 10.31 14.45
C SER A 92 4.51 11.54 14.35
N LYS A 93 3.80 11.90 15.42
CA LYS A 93 2.88 13.06 15.45
C LYS A 93 3.55 14.40 15.05
N GLU A 94 4.86 14.42 14.88
CA GLU A 94 5.71 15.58 14.67
C GLU A 94 5.99 15.88 13.19
N GLU A 95 5.77 14.95 12.26
CA GLU A 95 5.93 15.19 10.82
C GLU A 95 4.58 15.21 10.08
N ILE A 96 3.85 16.31 10.22
CA ILE A 96 2.62 16.54 9.43
C ILE A 96 3.04 17.06 8.05
N TYR A 97 3.32 16.17 7.11
CA TYR A 97 3.39 16.54 5.70
C TYR A 97 1.97 16.77 5.12
N PRO A 98 1.84 17.63 4.10
CA PRO A 98 0.61 17.68 3.30
C PRO A 98 0.26 16.28 2.81
N PHE A 99 -1.03 15.91 2.88
CA PHE A 99 -1.46 14.55 2.58
C PHE A 99 -1.03 14.09 1.17
N GLU A 100 -0.93 15.03 0.22
CA GLU A 100 -0.52 14.79 -1.16
C GLU A 100 0.90 14.23 -1.23
N LYS A 101 1.78 14.73 -0.36
CA LYS A 101 3.20 14.36 -0.34
C LYS A 101 3.37 12.93 0.18
N GLU A 102 2.66 12.57 1.24
CA GLU A 102 2.65 11.21 1.78
C GLU A 102 2.13 10.20 0.75
N VAL A 103 0.99 10.50 0.11
CA VAL A 103 0.42 9.65 -0.94
C VAL A 103 1.39 9.53 -2.12
N ALA A 104 2.08 10.59 -2.50
CA ALA A 104 3.08 10.56 -3.56
C ALA A 104 4.29 9.70 -3.21
N ILE A 105 4.77 9.72 -1.96
CA ILE A 105 5.87 8.87 -1.50
C ILE A 105 5.46 7.38 -1.58
N MET A 106 4.28 7.04 -1.05
CA MET A 106 3.73 5.68 -1.13
C MET A 106 3.57 5.23 -2.60
N ALA A 107 3.01 6.10 -3.43
CA ALA A 107 2.77 5.82 -4.85
C ALA A 107 4.09 5.58 -5.59
N LYS A 108 5.11 6.42 -5.38
CA LYS A 108 6.44 6.23 -5.97
C LYS A 108 7.05 4.89 -5.59
N SER A 109 7.09 4.57 -4.28
CA SER A 109 7.63 3.31 -3.79
C SER A 109 6.95 2.10 -4.45
N PHE A 110 5.62 2.11 -4.51
CA PHE A 110 4.87 1.00 -5.07
C PHE A 110 4.98 0.89 -6.59
N ILE A 111 4.90 2.01 -7.32
CA ILE A 111 5.03 2.03 -8.77
C ILE A 111 6.43 1.57 -9.20
N ASP A 112 7.48 2.02 -8.51
CA ASP A 112 8.86 1.58 -8.80
C ASP A 112 9.02 0.08 -8.56
N TYR A 113 8.46 -0.43 -7.46
CA TYR A 113 8.41 -1.86 -7.19
C TYR A 113 7.69 -2.63 -8.30
N LEU A 114 6.49 -2.21 -8.71
CA LEU A 114 5.71 -2.87 -9.77
C LEU A 114 6.45 -2.86 -11.11
N CYS A 115 7.06 -1.75 -11.50
CA CYS A 115 7.84 -1.65 -12.73
C CYS A 115 8.99 -2.66 -12.75
N SER A 116 9.70 -2.78 -11.61
CA SER A 116 10.81 -3.72 -11.46
C SER A 116 10.37 -5.19 -11.55
N GLU A 117 9.26 -5.54 -10.89
CA GLU A 117 8.77 -6.92 -10.84
C GLU A 117 8.10 -7.36 -12.14
N LEU A 118 7.28 -6.49 -12.74
CA LEU A 118 6.52 -6.80 -13.95
C LEU A 118 7.30 -6.52 -15.24
N LYS A 119 8.49 -5.91 -15.14
CA LYS A 119 9.32 -5.50 -16.29
C LYS A 119 8.55 -4.59 -17.26
N ILE A 120 7.79 -3.65 -16.70
CA ILE A 120 7.05 -2.63 -17.47
C ILE A 120 7.65 -1.25 -17.23
N SER A 121 7.52 -0.36 -18.20
CA SER A 121 7.98 1.01 -18.04
C SER A 121 7.05 1.80 -17.13
N LYS A 122 7.63 2.75 -16.40
CA LYS A 122 6.89 3.69 -15.57
C LYS A 122 5.88 4.51 -16.37
N SER A 123 6.24 4.86 -17.62
CA SER A 123 5.34 5.59 -18.52
C SER A 123 4.01 4.87 -18.71
N THR A 124 4.02 3.54 -18.87
CA THR A 124 2.78 2.74 -19.02
C THR A 124 1.85 2.90 -17.83
N LEU A 125 2.37 2.87 -16.60
CA LEU A 125 1.53 3.03 -15.41
C LEU A 125 1.06 4.48 -15.21
N LEU A 126 1.87 5.46 -15.62
CA LEU A 126 1.55 6.89 -15.50
C LEU A 126 0.65 7.42 -16.62
N GLU A 127 0.28 6.60 -17.61
CA GLU A 127 -0.79 6.92 -18.57
C GLU A 127 -2.14 7.03 -17.87
N HIS A 128 -2.37 6.27 -16.78
CA HIS A 128 -3.60 6.37 -16.01
C HIS A 128 -3.64 7.68 -15.21
N PRO A 129 -4.63 8.57 -15.41
CA PRO A 129 -4.63 9.92 -14.82
C PRO A 129 -4.60 9.93 -13.29
N LEU A 130 -5.29 8.99 -12.64
CA LEU A 130 -5.31 8.88 -11.17
C LEU A 130 -3.95 8.43 -10.60
N ILE A 131 -3.30 7.44 -11.22
CA ILE A 131 -1.98 6.98 -10.81
C ILE A 131 -0.97 8.11 -10.99
N ARG A 132 -1.05 8.84 -12.11
CA ARG A 132 -0.23 10.03 -12.36
C ARG A 132 -0.43 11.10 -11.29
N LYS A 133 -1.69 11.39 -10.95
CA LYS A 133 -2.05 12.37 -9.90
C LYS A 133 -1.45 11.99 -8.55
N ALA A 134 -1.60 10.73 -8.13
CA ALA A 134 -1.00 10.23 -6.90
C ALA A 134 0.53 10.29 -6.94
N TYR A 135 1.15 9.79 -8.01
CA TYR A 135 2.61 9.72 -8.15
C TYR A 135 3.30 11.10 -8.08
N TYR A 136 2.70 12.13 -8.68
CA TYR A 136 3.25 13.48 -8.66
C TYR A 136 2.75 14.36 -7.50
N GLY A 137 1.78 13.90 -6.71
CA GLY A 137 1.19 14.70 -5.62
C GLY A 137 0.40 15.91 -6.13
N LEU A 138 -0.31 15.75 -7.26
CA LEU A 138 -1.09 16.83 -7.86
C LEU A 138 -2.43 17.01 -7.12
N LYS A 139 -2.88 18.27 -6.98
CA LYS A 139 -4.16 18.62 -6.33
C LYS A 139 -5.38 18.16 -7.12
#